data_AF-A0A8X7TSZ2-F1
#
_entry.id   AF-A0A8X7TSZ2-F1
#
_cell.length_a   1.000
_cell.length_b   1.000
_cell.length_c   1.000
_cell.angle_alpha   90.00
_cell.angle_beta   90.00
_cell.angle_gamma   90.00
#
_symmetry.space_group_name_H-M   'P 1'
#
loop_
_entity.id
_entity.type
_entity.pdbx_description
1 polymer ?
#
loop_
_entity_poly.entity_id
_entity_poly.type
_entity_poly.pdbx_seq_one_letter_code
_entity_poly.pdbx_strand_id
1 'polypeptide(L)'
;MTWYPQSYVENLPMSNMNMRPDNSAGYPGRSYRFYTGETVYSFGDGISYTQFHHRLIRAPGFVSLRLDASHPCRSSKCLSVDATGTYCGKTVEVQLKVRNAGIREGSNTVFLFMTPPAVHRSPVKHLVTFEKVVLGRTEKSVVRFELDVCKDLSVVDETGKRKIALGEHVLHVGSLKYFLYITI
;
A
#
# COMPACT_ATOMS: atom_id res chain seq x y z
N MET A 1 11.44 10.11 -3.22
CA MET A 1 11.78 9.52 -4.54
C MET A 1 12.57 8.23 -4.29
N THR A 2 12.53 7.24 -5.17
CA THR A 2 13.39 6.04 -5.08
C THR A 2 14.77 6.36 -5.65
N TRP A 3 15.83 5.92 -4.97
CA TRP A 3 17.20 6.04 -5.45
C TRP A 3 17.60 4.73 -6.12
N TYR A 4 17.76 4.79 -7.44
CA TYR A 4 18.07 3.65 -8.29
C TYR A 4 19.58 3.49 -8.47
N PRO A 5 20.08 2.26 -8.68
CA PRO A 5 21.46 2.04 -9.10
C PRO A 5 21.70 2.62 -10.50
N GLN A 6 22.97 2.88 -10.83
CA GLN A 6 23.37 3.42 -12.14
C GLN A 6 22.85 2.57 -13.31
N SER A 7 22.89 1.24 -13.16
CA SER A 7 22.41 0.27 -14.15
C SER A 7 20.95 0.45 -14.53
N TYR A 8 20.14 1.13 -13.72
CA TYR A 8 18.74 1.43 -14.04
C TYR A 8 18.60 2.36 -15.25
N VAL A 9 19.45 3.39 -15.34
CA VAL A 9 19.36 4.40 -16.42
C VAL A 9 20.00 3.88 -17.71
N GLU A 10 21.03 3.04 -17.60
CA GLU A 10 21.70 2.42 -18.75
C GLU A 10 20.78 1.47 -19.53
N ASN A 11 19.89 0.79 -18.82
CA ASN A 11 19.03 -0.23 -19.41
C ASN A 11 17.67 0.31 -19.89
N LEU A 12 17.34 1.59 -19.63
CA LEU A 12 15.97 2.09 -19.80
C LEU A 12 15.92 3.48 -20.46
N PRO A 13 15.39 3.60 -21.68
CA PRO A 13 15.18 4.91 -22.28
C PRO A 13 14.19 5.73 -21.46
N MET A 14 14.57 6.95 -21.09
CA MET A 14 13.73 7.85 -20.28
C MET A 14 12.47 8.34 -21.01
N SER A 15 12.36 8.09 -22.32
CA SER A 15 11.16 8.33 -23.13
C SER A 15 10.09 7.25 -22.97
N ASN A 16 10.42 6.06 -22.47
CA ASN A 16 9.44 4.99 -22.25
C ASN A 16 8.59 5.29 -21.01
N MET A 17 7.30 5.56 -21.22
CA MET A 17 6.36 5.94 -20.15
C MET A 17 5.66 4.74 -19.48
N ASN A 18 5.95 3.51 -19.88
CA ASN A 18 5.33 2.33 -19.27
C ASN A 18 5.73 2.20 -17.81
N MET A 19 4.78 2.09 -16.89
CA MET A 19 5.11 1.99 -15.45
C MET A 19 5.36 0.55 -15.00
N ARG A 20 4.63 -0.41 -15.57
CA ARG A 20 4.62 -1.83 -15.17
C ARG A 20 5.87 -2.56 -15.69
N PRO A 21 6.43 -3.53 -14.93
CA PRO A 21 7.57 -4.32 -15.38
C PRO A 21 7.17 -5.25 -16.51
N ASP A 22 8.06 -5.46 -17.47
CA ASP A 22 7.93 -6.41 -18.57
C ASP A 22 9.18 -7.31 -18.62
N ASN A 23 9.03 -8.53 -18.11
CA ASN A 23 10.12 -9.49 -18.01
C ASN A 23 10.64 -9.94 -19.39
N SER A 24 9.78 -9.97 -20.41
CA SER A 24 10.17 -10.38 -21.77
C SER A 24 11.09 -9.35 -22.44
N ALA A 25 10.86 -8.07 -22.15
CA ALA A 25 11.68 -6.97 -22.63
C ALA A 25 12.85 -6.58 -21.69
N GLY A 26 13.03 -7.30 -20.58
CA GLY A 26 14.01 -6.94 -19.54
C GLY A 26 13.69 -5.62 -18.83
N TYR A 27 12.44 -5.15 -18.88
CA TYR A 27 12.01 -3.89 -18.31
C TYR A 27 11.60 -4.07 -16.83
N PRO A 28 12.34 -3.52 -15.85
CA PRO A 28 12.11 -3.81 -14.43
C PRO A 28 10.99 -2.98 -13.80
N GLY A 29 10.31 -2.11 -14.56
CA GLY A 29 9.27 -1.20 -14.06
C GLY A 29 9.80 0.14 -13.54
N ARG A 30 8.88 1.05 -13.22
CA ARG A 30 9.18 2.41 -12.73
C ARG A 30 8.52 2.69 -11.39
N SER A 31 9.14 3.59 -10.63
CA SER A 31 8.75 3.98 -9.26
C SER A 31 8.80 2.84 -8.26
N TYR A 32 8.73 3.16 -6.97
CA TYR A 32 8.61 2.15 -5.91
C TYR A 32 7.37 1.24 -6.05
N ARG A 33 6.38 1.63 -6.88
CA ARG A 33 5.14 0.90 -7.05
C ARG A 33 5.30 -0.35 -7.91
N PHE A 34 6.14 -0.29 -8.94
CA PHE A 34 6.23 -1.34 -9.96
C PHE A 34 7.66 -1.84 -10.18
N TYR A 35 8.66 -1.12 -9.67
CA TYR A 35 10.04 -1.54 -9.80
C TYR A 35 10.31 -2.80 -8.99
N THR A 36 10.83 -3.83 -9.64
CA THR A 36 11.13 -5.14 -9.03
C THR A 36 12.63 -5.38 -8.80
N GLY A 37 13.49 -4.42 -9.16
CA GLY A 37 14.93 -4.51 -8.96
C GLY A 37 15.40 -3.96 -7.61
N GLU A 38 16.72 -3.91 -7.43
CA GLU A 38 17.36 -3.43 -6.21
C GLU A 38 17.37 -1.91 -6.12
N THR A 39 17.17 -1.37 -4.92
CA THR A 39 17.23 0.07 -4.64
C THR A 39 18.37 0.38 -3.70
N VAL A 40 19.07 1.49 -3.93
CA VAL A 40 20.08 2.00 -2.99
C VAL A 40 19.38 2.56 -1.76
N TYR A 41 18.37 3.42 -1.98
CA TYR A 41 17.42 3.87 -0.97
C TYR A 41 16.00 3.75 -1.53
N SER A 42 15.17 3.06 -0.77
CA SER A 42 13.76 2.89 -1.09
C SER A 42 12.97 4.18 -0.87
N PHE A 43 11.85 4.29 -1.57
CA PHE A 43 10.90 5.37 -1.29
C PHE A 43 10.37 5.27 0.14
N GLY A 44 10.50 6.37 0.89
CA GLY A 44 10.05 6.45 2.29
C GLY A 44 11.15 6.12 3.30
N ASP A 45 12.35 5.74 2.84
CA ASP A 45 13.50 5.58 3.73
C ASP A 45 13.84 6.90 4.40
N GLY A 46 14.09 6.84 5.71
CA GLY A 46 14.39 7.99 6.52
C GLY A 46 15.00 7.57 7.85
N ILE A 47 15.96 8.34 8.32
CA ILE A 47 16.58 8.19 9.63
C ILE A 47 16.08 9.27 10.59
N SER A 48 16.21 9.02 11.87
CA SER A 48 15.84 9.94 12.94
C SER A 48 16.92 9.97 14.02
N TYR A 49 17.04 11.08 14.73
CA TYR A 49 17.92 11.22 15.89
C TYR A 49 17.43 10.46 17.13
N THR A 50 16.24 9.86 17.06
CA THR A 50 15.67 8.97 18.07
C THR A 50 15.06 7.73 17.43
N GLN A 51 14.94 6.65 18.20
CA GLN A 51 14.36 5.40 17.74
C GLN A 51 12.85 5.37 18.00
N PHE A 52 12.07 4.97 17.00
CA PHE A 52 10.63 4.80 17.12
C PHE A 52 10.24 3.33 16.98
N HIS A 53 9.32 2.89 17.83
CA HIS A 53 8.69 1.58 17.69
C HIS A 53 7.22 1.74 17.34
N HIS A 54 6.80 0.97 16.36
CA HIS A 54 5.42 0.88 15.91
C HIS A 54 4.79 -0.38 16.49
N ARG A 55 3.50 -0.29 16.85
CA ARG A 55 2.70 -1.46 17.23
C ARG A 55 1.28 -1.27 16.72
N LEU A 56 0.78 -2.24 15.97
CA LEU A 56 -0.62 -2.24 15.55
C LEU A 56 -1.53 -2.43 16.77
N ILE A 57 -2.50 -1.54 16.94
CA ILE A 57 -3.53 -1.63 17.99
C ILE A 57 -4.77 -2.30 17.40
N ARG A 58 -5.22 -1.79 16.25
CA ARG A 58 -6.48 -2.22 15.64
C ARG A 58 -6.37 -2.14 14.12
N ALA A 59 -6.82 -3.18 13.45
CA ALA A 59 -7.13 -3.20 12.03
C ALA A 59 -8.16 -4.32 11.80
N PRO A 60 -9.05 -4.22 10.79
CA PRO A 60 -9.97 -5.30 10.48
C PRO A 60 -9.26 -6.43 9.74
N GLY A 61 -9.53 -7.68 10.12
CA GLY A 61 -8.94 -8.84 9.42
C GLY A 61 -9.62 -9.13 8.09
N PHE A 62 -10.88 -8.72 7.94
CA PHE A 62 -11.65 -8.94 6.72
C PHE A 62 -12.61 -7.78 6.43
N VAL A 63 -12.92 -7.58 5.16
CA VAL A 63 -13.89 -6.61 4.65
C VAL A 63 -14.80 -7.34 3.67
N SER A 64 -16.09 -7.40 3.99
CA SER A 64 -17.10 -7.97 3.09
C SER A 64 -17.74 -6.88 2.23
N LEU A 65 -17.69 -7.07 0.92
CA LEU A 65 -18.33 -6.22 -0.08
C LEU A 65 -19.73 -6.76 -0.36
N ARG A 66 -20.77 -5.97 -0.05
CA ARG A 66 -22.14 -6.39 -0.34
C ARG A 66 -22.43 -6.14 -1.80
N LEU A 67 -22.36 -7.18 -2.62
CA LEU A 67 -22.77 -7.13 -4.03
C LEU A 67 -24.28 -7.30 -4.17
N ASP A 68 -24.87 -6.78 -5.25
CA ASP A 68 -26.28 -7.01 -5.57
C ASP A 68 -26.55 -8.48 -5.93
N ALA A 69 -27.80 -8.92 -5.76
CA ALA A 69 -28.20 -10.32 -5.97
C ALA A 69 -27.96 -10.81 -7.42
N SER A 70 -28.03 -9.92 -8.39
CA SER A 70 -27.79 -10.18 -9.81
C SER A 70 -26.32 -10.08 -10.23
N HIS A 71 -25.41 -9.78 -9.30
CA HIS A 71 -24.01 -9.55 -9.66
C HIS A 71 -23.32 -10.85 -10.11
N PRO A 72 -22.65 -10.90 -11.28
CA PRO A 72 -22.05 -12.13 -11.83
C PRO A 72 -21.09 -12.84 -10.85
N CYS A 73 -20.34 -12.06 -10.08
CA CYS A 73 -19.38 -12.56 -9.09
C CYS A 73 -19.99 -13.32 -7.90
N ARG A 74 -21.32 -13.32 -7.71
CA ARG A 74 -21.95 -14.21 -6.73
C ARG A 74 -22.05 -15.65 -7.24
N SER A 75 -22.24 -15.81 -8.55
CA SER A 75 -22.35 -17.11 -9.21
C SER A 75 -21.02 -17.66 -9.70
N SER A 76 -20.03 -16.80 -9.98
CA SER A 76 -18.72 -17.19 -10.51
C SER A 76 -17.57 -16.71 -9.62
N LYS A 77 -16.45 -17.43 -9.65
CA LYS A 77 -15.24 -17.07 -8.90
C LYS A 77 -14.56 -15.85 -9.55
N CYS A 78 -14.89 -14.66 -9.05
CA CYS A 78 -14.22 -13.43 -9.48
C CYS A 78 -12.89 -13.22 -8.77
N LEU A 79 -11.94 -12.61 -9.49
CA LEU A 79 -10.66 -12.15 -8.93
C LEU A 79 -10.72 -10.68 -8.49
N SER A 80 -11.61 -9.90 -9.11
CA SER A 80 -11.80 -8.49 -8.81
C SER A 80 -13.23 -8.07 -9.11
N VAL A 81 -13.66 -6.96 -8.49
CA VAL A 81 -14.97 -6.33 -8.70
C VAL A 81 -14.78 -4.87 -9.04
N ASP A 82 -15.74 -4.24 -9.72
CA ASP A 82 -15.64 -2.81 -10.04
C ASP A 82 -15.58 -1.93 -8.78
N ALA A 83 -14.73 -0.91 -8.75
CA ALA A 83 -14.71 0.06 -7.65
C ALA A 83 -15.84 1.11 -7.77
N THR A 84 -17.01 0.69 -8.26
CA THR A 84 -18.19 1.50 -8.50
C THR A 84 -19.43 0.71 -8.07
N GLY A 85 -19.97 1.02 -6.90
CA GLY A 85 -21.11 0.29 -6.34
C GLY A 85 -21.53 0.79 -4.97
N THR A 86 -22.57 0.17 -4.42
CA THR A 86 -23.15 0.50 -3.10
C THR A 86 -22.20 0.22 -1.93
N TYR A 87 -21.15 -0.57 -2.15
CA TYR A 87 -20.08 -0.84 -1.18
C TYR A 87 -18.99 0.23 -1.16
N CYS A 88 -18.99 1.17 -2.12
CA CYS A 88 -18.11 2.32 -2.08
C CYS A 88 -18.62 3.36 -1.08
N GLY A 89 -17.73 3.89 -0.25
CA GLY A 89 -18.06 4.66 0.95
C GLY A 89 -17.87 3.89 2.26
N LYS A 90 -17.56 2.59 2.20
CA LYS A 90 -17.06 1.86 3.36
C LYS A 90 -15.65 2.31 3.69
N THR A 91 -15.45 2.67 4.95
CA THR A 91 -14.15 3.01 5.51
C THR A 91 -13.65 1.92 6.46
N VAL A 92 -12.33 1.76 6.49
CA VAL A 92 -11.61 0.84 7.37
C VAL A 92 -10.71 1.68 8.25
N GLU A 93 -10.87 1.54 9.57
CA GLU A 93 -9.99 2.17 10.54
C GLU A 93 -8.77 1.28 10.85
N VAL A 94 -7.58 1.86 10.73
CA VAL A 94 -6.31 1.27 11.17
C VAL A 94 -5.69 2.15 12.24
N GLN A 95 -5.51 1.61 13.44
CA GLN A 95 -4.90 2.30 14.57
C GLN A 95 -3.51 1.75 14.85
N LEU A 96 -2.52 2.65 14.86
CA LEU A 96 -1.13 2.34 15.10
C LEU A 96 -0.60 3.11 16.31
N LYS A 97 0.00 2.41 17.25
CA LYS A 97 0.78 3.02 18.32
C LYS A 97 2.17 3.35 17.84
N VAL A 98 2.59 4.59 18.05
CA VAL A 98 3.97 5.03 17.83
C VAL A 98 4.57 5.40 19.18
N ARG A 99 5.72 4.80 19.51
CA ARG A 99 6.46 5.09 20.74
C ARG A 99 7.84 5.62 20.39
N ASN A 100 8.20 6.79 20.93
CA ASN A 100 9.59 7.23 20.96
C ASN A 100 10.32 6.44 22.06
N ALA A 101 11.32 5.66 21.68
CA ALA A 101 12.09 4.82 22.58
C ALA A 101 13.49 5.36 22.86
N GLY A 102 13.88 6.49 22.26
CA GLY A 102 15.14 7.14 22.55
C GLY A 102 15.03 8.24 23.60
N ILE A 103 16.16 8.90 23.82
CA ILE A 103 16.38 9.88 24.89
C ILE A 103 16.10 11.32 24.47
N ARG A 104 15.77 11.57 23.19
CA ARG A 104 15.52 12.89 22.62
C ARG A 104 14.11 12.98 22.05
N GLU A 105 13.57 14.18 21.99
CA GLU A 105 12.41 14.47 21.17
C GLU A 105 12.74 14.19 19.69
N GLY A 106 11.74 13.71 18.95
CA GLY A 106 11.87 13.56 17.51
C GLY A 106 10.51 13.53 16.82
N SER A 107 10.54 13.75 15.52
CA SER A 107 9.37 13.59 14.67
C SER A 107 9.45 12.28 13.89
N ASN A 108 8.37 11.49 13.88
CA ASN A 108 8.24 10.28 13.09
C ASN A 108 7.19 10.48 12.00
N THR A 109 7.55 10.19 10.75
CA THR A 109 6.59 10.14 9.64
C THR A 109 6.23 8.68 9.41
N VAL A 110 4.96 8.35 9.63
CA VAL A 110 4.41 7.00 9.48
C VAL A 110 3.81 6.89 8.09
N PHE A 111 4.37 6.03 7.25
CA PHE A 111 3.82 5.69 5.94
C PHE A 111 3.02 4.39 6.03
N LEU A 112 1.74 4.44 5.64
CA LEU A 112 0.90 3.27 5.48
C LEU A 112 0.86 2.86 4.01
N PHE A 113 1.48 1.74 3.70
CA PHE A 113 1.47 1.16 2.37
C PHE A 113 0.50 -0.02 2.31
N MET A 114 0.04 -0.32 1.09
CA MET A 114 -0.74 -1.50 0.77
C MET A 114 -0.12 -2.26 -0.40
N THR A 115 -0.05 -3.58 -0.28
CA THR A 115 0.26 -4.52 -1.36
C THR A 115 -1.00 -5.29 -1.71
N PRO A 116 -1.53 -5.15 -2.94
CA PRO A 116 -2.72 -5.86 -3.37
C PRO A 116 -2.38 -7.31 -3.78
N PRO A 117 -3.40 -8.19 -3.92
CA PRO A 117 -3.25 -9.46 -4.62
C PRO A 117 -2.66 -9.28 -6.02
N ALA A 118 -2.00 -10.33 -6.52
CA ALA A 118 -1.39 -10.36 -7.86
C ALA A 118 -2.44 -10.49 -8.98
N VAL A 119 -3.25 -9.45 -9.16
CA VAL A 119 -4.28 -9.33 -10.21
C VAL A 119 -4.00 -8.10 -11.07
N HIS A 120 -4.34 -8.15 -12.37
CA HIS A 120 -4.19 -7.02 -13.28
C HIS A 120 -2.78 -6.37 -13.35
N ARG A 121 -1.72 -7.18 -13.17
CA ARG A 121 -0.33 -6.70 -13.05
C ARG A 121 -0.24 -5.55 -12.03
N SER A 122 -0.83 -5.78 -10.86
CA SER A 122 -0.94 -4.82 -9.78
C SER A 122 0.43 -4.34 -9.27
N PRO A 123 0.48 -3.17 -8.61
CA PRO A 123 1.69 -2.69 -7.95
C PRO A 123 2.23 -3.70 -6.92
N VAL A 124 3.56 -3.71 -6.76
CA VAL A 124 4.25 -4.42 -5.65
C VAL A 124 3.81 -3.85 -4.30
N LYS A 125 3.65 -2.52 -4.24
CA LYS A 125 3.03 -1.79 -3.12
C LYS A 125 2.65 -0.38 -3.58
N HIS A 126 1.73 0.28 -2.89
CA HIS A 126 1.53 1.73 -3.04
C HIS A 126 1.29 2.38 -1.70
N LEU A 127 1.67 3.65 -1.59
CA LEU A 127 1.36 4.46 -0.42
C LEU A 127 -0.15 4.75 -0.42
N VAL A 128 -0.81 4.42 0.67
CA VAL A 128 -2.22 4.77 0.89
C VAL A 128 -2.30 6.14 1.52
N THR A 129 -1.66 6.31 2.68
CA THR A 129 -1.67 7.55 3.44
C THR A 129 -0.43 7.65 4.32
N PHE A 130 -0.18 8.83 4.87
CA PHE A 130 0.91 9.06 5.80
C PHE A 130 0.52 10.11 6.84
N GLU A 131 1.12 10.00 8.02
CA GLU A 131 0.93 10.98 9.10
C GLU A 131 2.27 11.27 9.78
N LYS A 132 2.49 12.54 10.14
CA LYS A 132 3.67 12.97 10.88
C LYS A 132 3.29 13.26 12.32
N VAL A 133 3.96 12.59 13.26
CA VAL A 133 3.80 12.80 14.69
C VAL A 133 5.09 13.31 15.30
N VAL A 134 4.97 14.24 16.25
CA VAL A 134 6.08 14.70 17.08
C VAL A 134 5.92 14.06 18.46
N LEU A 135 7.00 13.47 18.97
CA LEU A 135 6.99 12.76 20.25
C LEU A 135 8.21 13.18 21.07
N GLY A 136 7.95 13.62 22.29
CA GLY A 136 8.95 13.82 23.33
C GLY A 136 9.60 12.50 23.77
N ARG A 137 10.50 12.62 24.74
CA ARG A 137 11.24 11.48 25.28
C ARG A 137 10.28 10.45 25.87
N THR A 138 10.42 9.18 25.49
CA THR A 138 9.59 8.05 25.97
C THR A 138 8.09 8.17 25.71
N GLU A 139 7.67 9.18 24.93
CA GLU A 139 6.28 9.48 24.67
C GLU A 139 5.65 8.47 23.69
N LYS A 140 4.34 8.31 23.79
CA LYS A 140 3.55 7.42 22.95
C LYS A 140 2.38 8.21 22.38
N SER A 141 2.13 8.07 21.09
CA SER A 141 0.91 8.55 20.44
C SER A 141 0.22 7.42 19.67
N VAL A 142 -1.05 7.63 19.37
CA VAL A 142 -1.86 6.73 18.54
C VAL A 142 -2.23 7.48 17.27
N VAL A 143 -1.78 6.95 16.15
CA VAL A 143 -2.09 7.41 14.80
C VAL A 143 -3.29 6.62 14.29
N ARG A 144 -4.25 7.31 13.67
CA ARG A 144 -5.48 6.69 13.15
C ARG A 144 -5.59 6.97 11.66
N PHE A 145 -5.65 5.91 10.88
CA PHE A 145 -5.85 5.99 9.44
C PHE A 145 -7.26 5.50 9.09
N GLU A 146 -8.00 6.31 8.34
CA GLU A 146 -9.27 5.91 7.73
C GLU A 146 -9.02 5.63 6.25
N LEU A 147 -9.25 4.38 5.83
CA LEU A 147 -9.03 3.93 4.46
C LEU A 147 -10.36 3.73 3.76
N ASP A 148 -10.56 4.36 2.61
CA ASP A 148 -11.71 4.13 1.73
C ASP A 148 -11.44 2.88 0.87
N VAL A 149 -12.30 1.87 1.00
CA VAL A 149 -12.09 0.57 0.32
C VAL A 149 -12.06 0.71 -1.21
N CYS A 150 -12.82 1.63 -1.80
CA CYS A 150 -12.85 1.81 -3.26
C CYS A 150 -11.76 2.76 -3.76
N LYS A 151 -11.31 3.72 -2.93
CA LYS A 151 -10.28 4.68 -3.33
C LYS A 151 -8.86 4.23 -3.00
N ASP A 152 -8.67 3.63 -1.85
CA ASP A 152 -7.35 3.32 -1.33
C ASP A 152 -6.93 1.88 -1.62
N LEU A 153 -7.91 0.97 -1.68
CA LEU A 153 -7.67 -0.47 -1.87
C LEU A 153 -7.89 -0.96 -3.31
N SER A 154 -8.27 -0.08 -4.23
CA SER A 154 -8.48 -0.44 -5.63
C SER A 154 -7.18 -0.49 -6.43
N VAL A 155 -7.14 -1.37 -7.43
CA VAL A 155 -6.16 -1.41 -8.51
C VAL A 155 -6.80 -0.95 -9.83
N VAL A 156 -5.98 -0.68 -10.84
CA VAL A 156 -6.48 -0.33 -12.18
C VAL A 156 -6.25 -1.50 -13.12
N ASP A 157 -7.29 -1.92 -13.82
CA ASP A 157 -7.24 -3.02 -14.78
C ASP A 157 -6.57 -2.62 -16.11
N GLU A 158 -6.54 -3.54 -17.06
CA GLU A 158 -5.97 -3.36 -18.39
C GLU A 158 -6.76 -2.37 -19.24
N THR A 159 -8.04 -2.14 -18.92
CA THR A 159 -8.95 -1.23 -19.62
C THR A 159 -8.97 0.18 -19.03
N GLY A 160 -8.25 0.41 -17.93
CA GLY A 160 -8.22 1.69 -17.23
C GLY A 160 -9.33 1.85 -16.19
N LYS A 161 -10.11 0.81 -15.89
CA LYS A 161 -11.15 0.84 -14.86
C LYS A 161 -10.57 0.50 -13.50
N ARG A 162 -11.08 1.16 -12.46
CA ARG A 162 -10.73 0.85 -11.08
C ARG A 162 -11.47 -0.39 -10.63
N LYS A 163 -10.73 -1.36 -10.09
CA LYS A 163 -11.23 -2.63 -9.58
C LYS A 163 -10.74 -2.84 -8.16
N ILE A 164 -11.56 -3.43 -7.30
CA ILE A 164 -11.13 -3.93 -5.99
C ILE A 164 -10.72 -5.39 -6.19
N ALA A 165 -9.47 -5.71 -5.86
CA ALA A 165 -8.97 -7.08 -5.89
C ALA A 165 -9.57 -7.87 -4.72
N LEU A 166 -10.08 -9.08 -4.98
CA LEU A 166 -10.55 -9.99 -3.94
C LEU A 166 -9.39 -10.84 -3.42
N GLY A 167 -9.45 -11.23 -2.15
CA GLY A 167 -8.41 -12.02 -1.49
C GLY A 167 -7.54 -11.20 -0.56
N GLU A 168 -6.27 -11.57 -0.44
CA GLU A 168 -5.34 -11.06 0.57
C GLU A 168 -4.67 -9.76 0.15
N HIS A 169 -4.89 -8.70 0.92
CA HIS A 169 -4.15 -7.44 0.87
C HIS A 169 -3.21 -7.35 2.06
N VAL A 170 -1.99 -6.87 1.84
CA VAL A 170 -1.01 -6.68 2.92
C VAL A 170 -0.87 -5.19 3.19
N LEU A 171 -1.29 -4.76 4.37
CA LEU A 171 -1.01 -3.43 4.90
C LEU A 171 0.33 -3.45 5.61
N HIS A 172 1.20 -2.48 5.36
CA HIS A 172 2.51 -2.46 6.00
C HIS A 172 3.00 -1.06 6.38
N VAL A 173 3.64 -0.99 7.54
CA VAL A 173 4.22 0.22 8.14
C VAL A 173 5.63 -0.12 8.62
N GLY A 174 6.66 0.37 7.92
CA GLY A 174 8.03 -0.05 8.15
C GLY A 174 8.17 -1.57 8.01
N SER A 175 8.59 -2.24 9.07
CA SER A 175 8.71 -3.71 9.13
C SER A 175 7.43 -4.43 9.55
N LEU A 176 6.41 -3.71 10.05
CA LEU A 176 5.14 -4.31 10.43
C LEU A 176 4.32 -4.65 9.19
N LYS A 177 3.79 -5.88 9.14
CA LYS A 177 2.86 -6.34 8.11
C LYS A 177 1.58 -6.82 8.77
N TYR A 178 0.45 -6.54 8.12
CA TYR A 178 -0.87 -6.94 8.55
C TYR A 178 -1.69 -7.39 7.34
N PHE A 179 -2.44 -8.47 7.50
CA PHE A 179 -3.21 -9.08 6.43
C PHE A 179 -4.68 -8.68 6.52
N LEU A 180 -5.22 -8.22 5.41
CA LEU A 180 -6.59 -7.78 5.22
C LEU A 180 -7.22 -8.60 4.10
N TYR A 181 -8.27 -9.36 4.39
CA TYR A 181 -8.97 -10.15 3.38
C TYR A 181 -10.20 -9.42 2.86
N ILE A 182 -10.28 -9.18 1.55
CA ILE A 182 -11.48 -8.63 0.93
C ILE A 182 -12.27 -9.76 0.29
N THR A 183 -13.52 -9.92 0.74
CA THR A 183 -14.47 -10.92 0.27
C THR A 183 -15.77 -10.27 -0.19
N ILE A 184 -16.61 -11.03 -0.89
CA ILE A 184 -17.92 -10.62 -1.40
C ILE A 184 -19.04 -11.42 -0.73
#